data_AF-A0A7K4T3F1-F1
#
_entry.id   AF-A0A7K4T3F1-F1
#
_cell.length_a   1.000
_cell.length_b   1.000
_cell.length_c   1.000
_cell.angle_alpha   90.00
_cell.angle_beta   90.00
_cell.angle_gamma   90.00
#
_symmetry.space_group_name_H-M   'P 1'
#
loop_
_entity.id
_entity.type
_entity.pdbx_description
1 polymer ?
#
loop_
_entity_poly.entity_id
_entity_poly.type
_entity_poly.pdbx_seq_one_letter_code
_entity_poly.pdbx_strand_id
1 'polypeptide(L)'
;QVANILLNGVKYESELNGSGETSEQPLSVKLLCSTICQMPKALRNLCINHFLGWLSFEGMLLFYTDFMGEVVFQGNPKAPHNSDEYQKYNAGVTMGCWGMCIYAFSAAFYSALLEKLEERFSTRTLYFVAYLAFGLGTGLATLSRNIYVVLSLCATYGILFATLCTLPYSLLCDYYQSHEVSPGLGRGEGLPLHPLMLCPPQFIGSQAEGTRRGMGVDISLLSCQYFLAQILVALAMGPLTAAVGSASGAMYFASLVSFLGCLFSSLCVTYESPPTEELPPAEEQRPLLPRA
;
A
#
# COMPACT_ATOMS: atom_id res chain seq x y z
N GLN A 1 -15.55 16.51 44.73
CA GLN A 1 -15.76 15.22 44.04
C GLN A 1 -15.03 15.16 42.70
N VAL A 2 -15.07 16.21 41.87
CA VAL A 2 -14.33 16.28 40.58
C VAL A 2 -12.79 16.30 40.74
N ALA A 3 -12.26 16.96 41.77
CA ALA A 3 -10.81 16.99 42.03
C ALA A 3 -10.22 15.61 42.40
N ASN A 4 -11.01 14.73 43.03
CA ASN A 4 -10.57 13.36 43.37
C ASN A 4 -10.51 12.45 42.14
N ILE A 5 -11.34 12.73 41.12
CA ILE A 5 -11.35 11.98 39.86
C ILE A 5 -10.12 12.36 39.02
N LEU A 6 -9.72 13.64 39.02
CA LEU A 6 -8.50 14.09 38.36
C LEU A 6 -7.24 13.60 39.08
N LEU A 7 -7.20 13.64 40.42
CA LEU A 7 -6.08 13.09 41.18
C LEU A 7 -5.93 11.58 41.01
N ASN A 8 -7.04 10.83 40.95
CA ASN A 8 -6.99 9.40 40.65
C ASN A 8 -6.62 9.13 39.19
N GLY A 9 -7.03 9.95 38.22
CA GLY A 9 -6.62 9.84 36.82
C GLY A 9 -5.13 10.10 36.60
N VAL A 10 -4.58 11.13 37.26
CA VAL A 10 -3.14 11.47 37.22
C VAL A 10 -2.30 10.42 37.95
N LYS A 11 -2.83 9.82 39.04
CA LYS A 11 -2.17 8.71 39.73
C LYS A 11 -2.20 7.43 38.90
N TYR A 12 -3.27 7.17 38.14
CA TYR A 12 -3.35 6.04 37.21
C TYR A 12 -2.33 6.17 36.06
N GLU A 13 -2.17 7.38 35.51
CA GLU A 13 -1.12 7.66 34.51
C GLU A 13 0.30 7.55 35.09
N SER A 14 0.51 7.97 36.35
CA SER A 14 1.84 7.88 36.99
C SER A 14 2.21 6.44 37.37
N GLU A 15 1.25 5.58 37.73
CA GLU A 15 1.51 4.17 38.01
C GLU A 15 1.65 3.32 36.73
N LEU A 16 1.03 3.72 35.61
CA LEU A 16 1.28 3.13 34.28
C LEU A 16 2.64 3.54 33.68
N ASN A 17 3.14 4.74 33.97
CA ASN A 17 4.49 5.17 33.61
C ASN A 17 5.59 4.71 34.60
N GLY A 18 5.21 4.10 35.73
CA GLY A 18 6.13 3.72 36.81
C GLY A 18 6.66 2.28 36.74
N SER A 19 6.17 1.45 35.83
CA SER A 19 6.63 0.06 35.68
C SER A 19 6.96 -0.26 34.23
N GLY A 20 8.16 0.11 33.84
CA GLY A 20 8.73 -0.21 32.53
C GLY A 20 9.31 1.03 31.90
N GLU A 21 10.52 1.42 32.30
CA GLU A 21 11.42 2.19 31.45
C GLU A 21 11.67 1.37 30.17
N THR A 22 10.70 1.40 29.24
CA THR A 22 10.95 1.01 27.87
C THR A 22 11.61 2.22 27.27
N SER A 23 12.94 2.19 27.26
CA SER A 23 13.79 3.10 26.50
C SER A 23 13.07 3.48 25.21
N GLU A 24 12.74 4.77 25.04
CA GLU A 24 12.39 5.35 23.75
C GLU A 24 13.63 5.19 22.84
N GLN A 25 13.85 3.98 22.33
CA GLN A 25 14.90 3.72 21.39
C GLN A 25 14.50 4.41 20.09
N PRO A 26 15.37 5.25 19.51
CA PRO A 26 15.12 5.82 18.21
C PRO A 26 14.90 4.66 17.23
N LEU A 27 13.78 4.70 16.48
CA LEU A 27 13.43 3.71 15.46
C LEU A 27 14.60 3.52 14.48
N SER A 28 15.41 2.50 14.73
CA SER A 28 16.57 2.20 13.89
C SER A 28 16.08 1.48 12.63
N VAL A 29 16.66 1.82 11.47
CA VAL A 29 16.42 1.11 10.19
C VAL A 29 16.60 -0.41 10.34
N LYS A 30 17.49 -0.84 11.25
CA LYS A 30 17.69 -2.25 11.61
C LYS A 30 16.47 -2.87 12.29
N LEU A 31 15.79 -2.12 13.16
CA LEU A 31 14.56 -2.57 13.82
C LEU A 31 13.42 -2.66 12.79
N LEU A 32 13.32 -1.70 11.87
CA LEU A 32 12.35 -1.73 10.78
C LEU A 32 12.52 -2.98 9.90
N CYS A 33 13.76 -3.24 9.47
CA CYS A 33 14.09 -4.40 8.65
C CYS A 33 13.83 -5.72 9.41
N SER A 34 14.18 -5.77 10.69
CA SER A 34 13.88 -6.93 11.56
C SER A 34 12.37 -7.18 11.67
N THR A 35 11.57 -6.13 11.89
CA THR A 35 10.10 -6.23 12.00
C THR A 35 9.43 -6.66 10.69
N ILE A 36 9.94 -6.19 9.54
CA ILE A 36 9.48 -6.65 8.21
C ILE A 36 9.83 -8.12 7.99
N CYS A 37 11.04 -8.55 8.37
CA CYS A 37 11.48 -9.93 8.23
C CYS A 37 10.68 -10.90 9.10
N GLN A 38 10.23 -10.45 10.27
CA GLN A 38 9.42 -11.22 11.22
C GLN A 38 7.92 -11.27 10.85
N MET A 39 7.48 -10.61 9.77
CA MET A 39 6.07 -10.67 9.34
C MET A 39 5.67 -12.01 8.71
N PRO A 40 4.40 -12.42 8.88
CA PRO A 40 3.78 -13.45 8.05
C PRO A 40 3.96 -13.14 6.56
N LYS A 41 4.12 -14.18 5.74
CA LYS A 41 4.45 -14.04 4.31
C LYS A 41 3.46 -13.11 3.56
N ALA A 42 2.17 -13.18 3.87
CA ALA A 42 1.15 -12.34 3.26
C ALA A 42 1.35 -10.83 3.55
N LEU A 43 1.56 -10.45 4.82
CA LEU A 43 1.80 -9.06 5.22
C LEU A 43 3.15 -8.53 4.72
N ARG A 44 4.17 -9.40 4.68
CA ARG A 44 5.48 -9.04 4.10
C ARG A 44 5.37 -8.74 2.61
N ASN A 45 4.63 -9.56 1.86
CA ASN A 45 4.39 -9.32 0.43
C ASN A 45 3.60 -8.01 0.23
N LEU A 46 2.59 -7.75 1.05
CA LEU A 46 1.85 -6.48 1.01
C LEU A 46 2.79 -5.28 1.20
N CYS A 47 3.67 -5.33 2.21
CA CYS A 47 4.64 -4.27 2.48
C CYS A 47 5.67 -4.08 1.35
N ILE A 48 6.20 -5.15 0.77
CA ILE A 48 7.12 -5.06 -0.37
C ILE A 48 6.42 -4.42 -1.57
N ASN A 49 5.20 -4.87 -1.88
CA ASN A 49 4.43 -4.32 -2.98
C ASN A 49 4.13 -2.83 -2.75
N HIS A 50 3.62 -2.49 -1.56
CA HIS A 50 3.28 -1.13 -1.18
C HIS A 50 4.49 -0.18 -1.24
N PHE A 51 5.65 -0.63 -0.76
CA PHE A 51 6.90 0.09 -0.89
C PHE A 51 7.30 0.33 -2.36
N LEU A 52 7.20 -0.69 -3.24
CA LEU A 52 7.47 -0.51 -4.68
C LEU A 52 6.52 0.49 -5.33
N GLY A 53 5.25 0.49 -4.94
CA GLY A 53 4.27 1.47 -5.40
C GLY A 53 4.64 2.90 -5.04
N TRP A 54 4.93 3.17 -3.76
CA TRP A 54 5.37 4.49 -3.32
C TRP A 54 6.72 4.90 -3.94
N LEU A 55 7.67 3.98 -4.07
CA LEU A 55 8.96 4.24 -4.70
C LEU A 55 8.79 4.70 -6.16
N SER A 56 7.91 4.01 -6.90
CA SER A 56 7.56 4.36 -8.27
C SER A 56 6.82 5.70 -8.35
N PHE A 57 5.81 5.89 -7.48
CA PHE A 57 4.97 7.08 -7.49
C PHE A 57 5.75 8.35 -7.12
N GLU A 58 6.51 8.33 -6.02
CA GLU A 58 7.33 9.46 -5.58
C GLU A 58 8.42 9.83 -6.60
N GLY A 59 9.03 8.83 -7.24
CA GLY A 59 10.01 9.04 -8.30
C GLY A 59 9.43 9.79 -9.50
N MET A 60 8.22 9.42 -9.92
CA MET A 60 7.48 10.14 -10.94
C MET A 60 7.07 11.54 -10.46
N LEU A 61 6.49 11.65 -9.26
CA LEU A 61 5.90 12.87 -8.75
C LEU A 61 6.91 14.02 -8.65
N LEU A 62 8.11 13.72 -8.14
CA LEU A 62 9.17 14.71 -7.94
C LEU A 62 9.72 15.28 -9.26
N PHE A 63 9.76 14.48 -10.31
CA PHE A 63 10.38 14.87 -11.59
C PHE A 63 9.37 15.15 -12.69
N TYR A 64 8.08 14.92 -12.45
CA TYR A 64 7.04 15.06 -13.47
C TYR A 64 6.96 16.48 -14.05
N THR A 65 7.03 17.51 -13.20
CA THR A 65 7.00 18.92 -13.67
C THR A 65 8.24 19.28 -14.47
N ASP A 66 9.40 18.78 -14.05
CA ASP A 66 10.67 18.99 -14.76
C ASP A 66 10.66 18.24 -16.09
N PHE A 67 10.11 17.03 -16.13
CA PHE A 67 9.87 16.27 -17.37
C PHE A 67 8.95 17.04 -18.34
N MET A 68 7.89 17.66 -17.85
CA MET A 68 7.00 18.48 -18.67
C MET A 68 7.74 19.70 -19.25
N GLY A 69 8.54 20.39 -18.43
CA GLY A 69 9.36 21.53 -18.85
C GLY A 69 10.45 21.17 -19.86
N GLU A 70 11.22 20.14 -19.55
CA GLU A 70 12.44 19.78 -20.27
C GLU A 70 12.16 18.92 -21.52
N VAL A 71 11.30 17.91 -21.40
CA VAL A 71 11.12 16.89 -22.45
C VAL A 71 9.92 17.19 -23.33
N VAL A 72 8.77 17.52 -22.73
CA VAL A 72 7.54 17.79 -23.49
C VAL A 72 7.60 19.16 -24.16
N PHE A 73 8.02 20.19 -23.41
CA PHE A 73 8.14 21.56 -23.91
C PHE A 73 9.50 21.90 -24.52
N GLN A 74 10.48 20.98 -24.47
CA GLN A 74 11.84 21.18 -24.99
C GLN A 74 12.51 22.42 -24.39
N GLY A 75 12.20 22.73 -23.14
CA GLY A 75 12.81 23.81 -22.39
C GLY A 75 14.13 23.41 -21.76
N ASN A 76 14.87 24.39 -21.27
CA ASN A 76 16.10 24.14 -20.54
C ASN A 76 16.10 24.90 -19.19
N PRO A 77 16.10 24.19 -18.05
CA PRO A 77 16.11 24.83 -16.73
C PRO A 77 17.40 25.59 -16.44
N LYS A 78 18.50 25.30 -17.15
CA LYS A 78 19.82 25.94 -16.99
C LYS A 78 20.05 27.12 -17.93
N ALA A 79 19.11 27.40 -18.83
CA ALA A 79 19.24 28.51 -19.77
C ALA A 79 19.04 29.87 -19.06
N PRO A 80 19.63 30.97 -19.56
CA PRO A 80 19.43 32.31 -19.00
C PRO A 80 17.94 32.68 -18.93
N HIS A 81 17.51 33.37 -17.88
CA HIS A 81 16.09 33.67 -17.65
C HIS A 81 15.40 34.48 -18.76
N ASN A 82 16.17 35.22 -19.56
CA ASN A 82 15.70 36.00 -20.70
C ASN A 82 15.65 35.19 -22.02
N SER A 83 16.05 33.91 -22.00
CA SER A 83 16.06 33.04 -23.17
C SER A 83 14.71 32.39 -23.44
N ASP A 84 14.45 32.08 -24.71
CA ASP A 84 13.23 31.38 -25.13
C ASP A 84 13.20 29.94 -24.56
N GLU A 85 14.35 29.30 -24.39
CA GLU A 85 14.47 27.97 -23.80
C GLU A 85 14.03 27.92 -22.34
N TYR A 86 14.34 28.95 -21.56
CA TYR A 86 13.88 29.05 -20.18
C TYR A 86 12.37 29.33 -20.10
N GLN A 87 11.84 30.16 -21.01
CA GLN A 87 10.40 30.41 -21.10
C GLN A 87 9.61 29.15 -21.46
N LYS A 88 10.10 28.34 -22.41
CA LYS A 88 9.52 27.03 -22.74
C LYS A 88 9.50 26.09 -21.54
N TYR A 89 10.60 26.05 -20.77
CA TYR A 89 10.67 25.27 -19.54
C TYR A 89 9.58 25.68 -18.55
N ASN A 90 9.46 26.98 -18.26
CA ASN A 90 8.44 27.49 -17.34
C ASN A 90 7.00 27.25 -17.83
N ALA A 91 6.76 27.36 -19.15
CA ALA A 91 5.48 27.01 -19.74
C ALA A 91 5.15 25.53 -19.52
N GLY A 92 6.13 24.65 -19.70
CA GLY A 92 5.97 23.22 -19.41
C GLY A 92 5.75 22.94 -17.93
N VAL A 93 6.51 23.54 -17.01
CA VAL A 93 6.25 23.42 -15.56
C VAL A 93 4.82 23.85 -15.22
N THR A 94 4.36 24.96 -15.78
CA THR A 94 2.99 25.46 -15.59
C THR A 94 1.94 24.46 -16.08
N MET A 95 2.15 23.86 -17.24
CA MET A 95 1.27 22.79 -17.74
C MET A 95 1.39 21.50 -16.92
N GLY A 96 2.56 21.23 -16.34
CA GLY A 96 2.75 20.17 -15.35
C GLY A 96 1.82 20.35 -14.15
N CYS A 97 1.70 21.57 -13.62
CA CYS A 97 0.74 21.87 -12.54
C CYS A 97 -0.71 21.54 -12.92
N TRP A 98 -1.14 21.81 -14.16
CA TRP A 98 -2.46 21.39 -14.65
C TRP A 98 -2.62 19.86 -14.67
N GLY A 99 -1.57 19.13 -15.03
CA GLY A 99 -1.54 17.67 -14.92
C GLY A 99 -1.68 17.18 -13.47
N MET A 100 -1.06 17.87 -12.52
CA MET A 100 -1.21 17.59 -11.09
C MET A 100 -2.65 17.85 -10.60
N CYS A 101 -3.35 18.84 -11.15
CA CYS A 101 -4.77 19.03 -10.88
C CYS A 101 -5.61 17.84 -11.39
N ILE A 102 -5.35 17.35 -12.61
CA ILE A 102 -6.05 16.17 -13.18
C ILE A 102 -5.81 14.94 -12.30
N TYR A 103 -4.55 14.74 -11.88
CA TYR A 103 -4.17 13.72 -10.92
C TYR A 103 -5.02 13.79 -9.64
N ALA A 104 -5.12 14.97 -9.02
CA ALA A 104 -5.87 15.15 -7.77
C ALA A 104 -7.37 14.89 -7.93
N PHE A 105 -7.98 15.37 -9.02
CA PHE A 105 -9.38 15.07 -9.34
C PHE A 105 -9.62 13.58 -9.59
N SER A 106 -8.71 12.93 -10.31
CA SER A 106 -8.76 11.49 -10.56
C SER A 106 -8.66 10.69 -9.26
N ALA A 107 -7.73 11.06 -8.37
CA ALA A 107 -7.58 10.43 -7.06
C ALA A 107 -8.87 10.56 -6.23
N ALA A 108 -9.42 11.78 -6.12
CA ALA A 108 -10.66 12.02 -5.37
C ALA A 108 -11.85 11.21 -5.93
N PHE A 109 -11.99 11.18 -7.26
CA PHE A 109 -13.06 10.44 -7.92
C PHE A 109 -12.89 8.93 -7.74
N TYR A 110 -11.67 8.41 -7.93
CA TYR A 110 -11.38 7.00 -7.77
C TYR A 110 -11.55 6.53 -6.32
N SER A 111 -11.11 7.31 -5.32
CA SER A 111 -11.36 7.03 -3.91
C SER A 111 -12.86 6.91 -3.60
N ALA A 112 -13.70 7.77 -4.17
CA ALA A 112 -15.16 7.69 -4.00
C ALA A 112 -15.78 6.46 -4.67
N LEU A 113 -15.16 5.91 -5.72
CA LEU A 113 -15.58 4.68 -6.38
C LEU A 113 -14.98 3.42 -5.74
N LEU A 114 -13.92 3.57 -4.96
CA LEU A 114 -13.09 2.46 -4.51
C LEU A 114 -13.86 1.44 -3.67
N GLU A 115 -14.71 1.90 -2.75
CA GLU A 115 -15.57 1.04 -1.93
C GLU A 115 -16.46 0.13 -2.81
N LYS A 116 -17.10 0.68 -3.84
CA LYS A 116 -17.93 -0.09 -4.78
C LYS A 116 -17.10 -1.03 -5.65
N LEU A 117 -15.86 -0.67 -5.94
CA LEU A 117 -14.95 -1.51 -6.69
C LEU A 117 -14.44 -2.68 -5.83
N GLU A 118 -14.19 -2.48 -4.54
CA GLU A 118 -13.84 -3.53 -3.58
C GLU A 118 -14.97 -4.53 -3.38
N GLU A 119 -16.24 -4.10 -3.42
CA GLU A 119 -17.40 -5.01 -3.39
C GLU A 119 -17.50 -5.89 -4.65
N ARG A 120 -17.00 -5.41 -5.79
CA ARG A 120 -17.17 -6.05 -7.11
C ARG A 120 -15.94 -6.84 -7.57
N PHE A 121 -14.75 -6.41 -7.16
CA PHE A 121 -13.47 -6.95 -7.60
C PHE A 121 -12.60 -7.30 -6.40
N SER A 122 -11.80 -8.36 -6.55
CA SER A 122 -10.78 -8.68 -5.55
C SER A 122 -9.76 -7.55 -5.45
N THR A 123 -9.31 -7.25 -4.23
CA THR A 123 -8.27 -6.26 -3.96
C THR A 123 -6.99 -6.52 -4.75
N ARG A 124 -6.67 -7.79 -5.04
CA ARG A 124 -5.56 -8.16 -5.92
C ARG A 124 -5.70 -7.57 -7.32
N THR A 125 -6.89 -7.68 -7.91
CA THR A 125 -7.16 -7.16 -9.24
C THR A 125 -7.06 -5.64 -9.24
N LEU A 126 -7.56 -4.97 -8.19
CA LEU A 126 -7.44 -3.52 -8.05
C LEU A 126 -5.98 -3.07 -7.98
N TYR A 127 -5.14 -3.75 -7.20
CA TYR A 127 -3.70 -3.52 -7.17
C TYR A 127 -3.04 -3.72 -8.54
N PHE A 128 -3.28 -4.87 -9.16
CA PHE A 128 -2.71 -5.19 -10.46
C PHE A 128 -3.06 -4.13 -11.51
N VAL A 129 -4.35 -3.77 -11.60
CA VAL A 129 -4.84 -2.76 -12.54
C VAL A 129 -4.25 -1.38 -12.25
N ALA A 130 -4.18 -0.97 -10.98
CA ALA A 130 -3.61 0.34 -10.61
C ALA A 130 -2.13 0.46 -11.00
N TYR A 131 -1.32 -0.56 -10.69
CA TYR A 131 0.10 -0.57 -11.04
C TYR A 131 0.28 -0.65 -12.56
N LEU A 132 -0.49 -1.51 -13.24
CA LEU A 132 -0.40 -1.61 -14.70
C LEU A 132 -0.78 -0.30 -15.39
N ALA A 133 -1.89 0.33 -14.97
CA ALA A 133 -2.36 1.61 -15.52
C ALA A 133 -1.34 2.73 -15.29
N PHE A 134 -0.73 2.77 -14.10
CA PHE A 134 0.32 3.73 -13.79
C PHE A 134 1.60 3.49 -14.60
N GLY A 135 2.09 2.24 -14.62
CA GLY A 135 3.33 1.87 -15.32
C GLY A 135 3.25 2.13 -16.82
N LEU A 136 2.14 1.71 -17.46
CA LEU A 136 1.86 1.98 -18.87
C LEU A 136 1.60 3.47 -19.10
N GLY A 137 0.83 4.14 -18.25
CA GLY A 137 0.53 5.56 -18.40
C GLY A 137 1.80 6.42 -18.31
N THR A 138 2.65 6.17 -17.32
CA THR A 138 3.93 6.86 -17.16
C THR A 138 4.87 6.56 -18.32
N GLY A 139 4.95 5.29 -18.76
CA GLY A 139 5.78 4.89 -19.91
C GLY A 139 5.33 5.56 -21.21
N LEU A 140 4.03 5.54 -21.50
CA LEU A 140 3.45 6.21 -22.67
C LEU A 140 3.59 7.73 -22.60
N ALA A 141 3.41 8.32 -21.41
CA ALA A 141 3.64 9.75 -21.20
C ALA A 141 5.08 10.13 -21.52
N THR A 142 6.05 9.29 -21.11
CA THR A 142 7.48 9.52 -21.36
C THR A 142 7.84 9.46 -22.85
N LEU A 143 7.16 8.59 -23.61
CA LEU A 143 7.36 8.43 -25.05
C LEU A 143 6.59 9.49 -25.88
N SER A 144 5.54 10.07 -25.31
CA SER A 144 4.68 11.04 -26.00
C SER A 144 5.28 12.45 -25.95
N ARG A 145 5.20 13.15 -27.08
CA ARG A 145 5.46 14.60 -27.16
C ARG A 145 4.17 15.42 -27.20
N ASN A 146 3.00 14.76 -27.26
CA ASN A 146 1.72 15.44 -27.32
C ASN A 146 1.25 15.76 -25.90
N ILE A 147 1.16 17.05 -25.59
CA ILE A 147 0.75 17.56 -24.28
C ILE A 147 -0.61 17.01 -23.81
N TYR A 148 -1.59 16.92 -24.70
CA TYR A 148 -2.93 16.45 -24.34
C TYR A 148 -2.93 14.97 -23.95
N VAL A 149 -2.08 14.17 -24.61
CA VAL A 149 -1.87 12.77 -24.25
C VAL A 149 -1.23 12.68 -22.88
N VAL A 150 -0.13 13.41 -22.62
CA VAL A 150 0.55 13.39 -21.32
C VAL A 150 -0.39 13.83 -20.18
N LEU A 151 -1.16 14.91 -20.38
CA LEU A 151 -2.13 15.39 -19.40
C LEU A 151 -3.26 14.38 -19.14
N SER A 152 -3.76 13.70 -20.18
CA SER A 152 -4.80 12.67 -20.01
C SER A 152 -4.29 11.48 -19.20
N LEU A 153 -3.01 11.11 -19.37
CA LEU A 153 -2.38 10.01 -18.66
C LEU A 153 -2.13 10.32 -17.17
N CYS A 154 -2.14 11.58 -16.76
CA CYS A 154 -2.10 11.96 -15.33
C CYS A 154 -3.27 11.38 -14.52
N ALA A 155 -4.39 11.02 -15.17
CA ALA A 155 -5.48 10.33 -14.50
C ALA A 155 -5.03 9.00 -13.88
N THR A 156 -4.09 8.27 -14.52
CA THR A 156 -3.60 6.98 -13.99
C THR A 156 -2.74 7.16 -12.74
N TYR A 157 -2.12 8.33 -12.57
CA TYR A 157 -1.37 8.68 -11.37
C TYR A 157 -2.31 8.78 -10.16
N GLY A 158 -3.51 9.32 -10.36
CA GLY A 158 -4.51 9.48 -9.32
C GLY A 158 -5.06 8.14 -8.85
N ILE A 159 -5.27 7.23 -9.79
CA ILE A 159 -5.71 5.85 -9.53
C ILE A 159 -4.69 5.14 -8.63
N LEU A 160 -3.40 5.18 -9.00
CA LEU A 160 -2.36 4.53 -8.20
C LEU A 160 -2.26 5.14 -6.79
N PHE A 161 -2.22 6.46 -6.68
CA PHE A 161 -2.13 7.13 -5.38
C PHE A 161 -3.29 6.76 -4.46
N ALA A 162 -4.53 6.88 -4.95
CA ALA A 162 -5.71 6.51 -4.18
C ALA A 162 -5.69 5.03 -3.78
N THR A 163 -5.27 4.13 -4.67
CA THR A 163 -5.05 2.72 -4.34
C THR A 163 -4.03 2.54 -3.21
N LEU A 164 -2.88 3.23 -3.26
CA LEU A 164 -1.85 3.14 -2.24
C LEU A 164 -2.33 3.68 -0.89
N CYS A 165 -3.12 4.75 -0.87
CA CYS A 165 -3.62 5.33 0.37
C CYS A 165 -4.72 4.51 1.06
N THR A 166 -5.42 3.62 0.35
CA THR A 166 -6.60 2.94 0.89
C THR A 166 -6.42 1.42 0.98
N LEU A 167 -6.13 0.75 -0.14
CA LEU A 167 -6.16 -0.71 -0.21
C LEU A 167 -5.24 -1.46 0.78
N PRO A 168 -4.00 -1.02 1.07
CA PRO A 168 -3.13 -1.75 1.99
C PRO A 168 -3.64 -1.67 3.43
N TYR A 169 -4.26 -0.56 3.81
CA TYR A 169 -4.85 -0.37 5.12
C TYR A 169 -6.14 -1.19 5.26
N SER A 170 -7.00 -1.23 4.24
CA SER A 170 -8.19 -2.11 4.22
C SER A 170 -7.80 -3.58 4.38
N LEU A 171 -6.81 -4.06 3.61
CA LEU A 171 -6.33 -5.45 3.70
C LEU A 171 -5.73 -5.80 5.06
N LEU A 172 -5.04 -4.84 5.69
CA LEU A 172 -4.49 -5.04 7.02
C LEU A 172 -5.63 -5.18 8.04
N CYS A 173 -6.64 -4.33 7.96
CA CYS A 173 -7.83 -4.39 8.81
C CYS A 173 -8.54 -5.75 8.67
N ASP A 174 -8.79 -6.20 7.44
CA ASP A 174 -9.44 -7.50 7.16
C ASP A 174 -8.62 -8.68 7.71
N TYR A 175 -7.31 -8.63 7.54
CA TYR A 175 -6.39 -9.66 8.06
C TYR A 175 -6.52 -9.80 9.58
N TYR A 176 -6.52 -8.68 10.32
CA TYR A 176 -6.65 -8.71 11.78
C TYR A 176 -8.06 -9.11 12.25
N GLN A 177 -9.12 -8.61 11.60
CA GLN A 177 -10.50 -9.00 11.94
C GLN A 177 -10.73 -10.50 11.77
N SER A 178 -10.20 -11.10 10.69
CA SER A 178 -10.29 -12.54 10.47
C SER A 178 -9.58 -13.37 11.57
N HIS A 179 -8.52 -12.82 12.15
CA HIS A 179 -7.75 -13.45 13.23
C HIS A 179 -8.38 -13.22 14.63
N GLU A 180 -9.10 -12.12 14.82
CA GLU A 180 -9.83 -11.78 16.06
C GLU A 180 -11.19 -12.47 16.18
N VAL A 181 -11.81 -12.90 15.08
CA VAL A 181 -13.08 -13.66 15.09
C VAL A 181 -12.85 -15.18 15.27
N SER A 182 -11.62 -15.65 15.06
CA SER A 182 -11.21 -17.05 15.27
C SER A 182 -10.77 -17.50 16.69
N PRO A 183 -10.99 -16.78 17.80
CA PRO A 183 -10.82 -17.29 19.16
C PRO A 183 -12.17 -17.31 19.89
N GLY A 184 -13.13 -18.15 19.49
CA GLY A 184 -14.45 -18.04 20.11
C GLY A 184 -15.56 -19.04 19.80
N LEU A 185 -15.31 -20.20 19.18
CA LEU A 185 -16.28 -21.30 19.27
C LEU A 185 -15.84 -22.29 20.34
N GLY A 186 -16.10 -21.92 21.59
CA GLY A 186 -15.71 -22.68 22.78
C GLY A 186 -16.48 -22.25 24.03
N ARG A 187 -17.82 -22.20 23.96
CA ARG A 187 -18.67 -22.27 25.15
C ARG A 187 -19.88 -23.17 24.88
N GLY A 188 -19.77 -24.44 25.27
CA GLY A 188 -20.91 -25.35 25.43
C GLY A 188 -20.75 -26.75 24.83
N GLU A 189 -20.37 -27.70 25.68
CA GLU A 189 -20.82 -29.11 25.76
C GLU A 189 -20.61 -30.11 24.58
N GLY A 190 -19.83 -31.18 24.84
CA GLY A 190 -20.23 -32.56 24.48
C GLY A 190 -19.59 -33.29 23.28
N LEU A 191 -18.57 -34.13 23.58
CA LEU A 191 -18.14 -35.39 22.92
C LEU A 191 -17.42 -35.39 21.53
N PRO A 192 -16.48 -36.35 21.30
CA PRO A 192 -15.41 -36.26 20.28
C PRO A 192 -15.71 -37.10 19.03
N LEU A 193 -15.23 -36.67 17.85
CA LEU A 193 -14.89 -37.61 16.77
C LEU A 193 -13.94 -36.98 15.72
N HIS A 194 -12.74 -37.56 15.66
CA HIS A 194 -11.80 -37.68 14.53
C HIS A 194 -11.08 -36.44 13.93
N PRO A 195 -9.71 -36.42 13.95
CA PRO A 195 -8.91 -35.32 13.43
C PRO A 195 -8.49 -35.55 11.96
N LEU A 196 -8.90 -34.65 11.06
CA LEU A 196 -8.26 -34.48 9.75
C LEU A 196 -7.77 -33.05 9.57
N MET A 197 -6.61 -32.81 10.16
CA MET A 197 -5.46 -32.10 9.59
C MET A 197 -5.72 -31.21 8.35
N LEU A 198 -6.19 -29.97 8.55
CA LEU A 198 -5.77 -28.82 7.75
C LEU A 198 -5.34 -27.72 8.74
N CYS A 199 -4.04 -27.45 8.79
CA CYS A 199 -3.36 -26.56 9.75
C CYS A 199 -4.07 -25.19 9.88
N PRO A 200 -4.35 -24.73 11.11
CA PRO A 200 -3.40 -23.86 11.80
C PRO A 200 -3.36 -24.08 13.34
N PRO A 201 -2.17 -24.06 13.97
CA PRO A 201 -1.82 -22.85 14.73
C PRO A 201 -0.31 -22.58 14.75
N GLN A 202 0.14 -21.45 14.21
CA GLN A 202 1.50 -20.95 14.49
C GLN A 202 1.59 -19.47 14.90
N PHE A 203 0.47 -18.81 15.19
CA PHE A 203 0.52 -17.47 15.80
C PHE A 203 -0.45 -17.34 16.98
N ILE A 204 -0.27 -18.22 17.96
CA ILE A 204 -0.23 -17.79 19.36
C ILE A 204 1.18 -18.10 19.81
N GLY A 205 2.06 -17.11 19.73
CA GLY A 205 3.36 -17.20 20.38
C GLY A 205 3.13 -17.37 21.88
N SER A 206 3.38 -18.56 22.40
CA SER A 206 3.69 -18.71 23.82
C SER A 206 5.00 -17.97 24.07
N GLN A 207 4.85 -16.77 24.63
CA GLN A 207 5.60 -16.28 25.78
C GLN A 207 7.12 -16.54 25.80
N ALA A 208 7.87 -15.56 25.32
CA ALA A 208 9.03 -15.02 26.04
C ALA A 208 9.16 -13.54 25.65
N GLU A 209 8.98 -12.65 26.63
CA GLU A 209 9.26 -11.20 26.57
C GLU A 209 8.33 -10.30 25.72
N GLY A 210 7.24 -9.86 26.36
CA GLY A 210 7.03 -8.42 26.56
C GLY A 210 6.33 -7.57 25.50
N THR A 211 6.29 -7.91 24.22
CA THR A 211 5.70 -6.98 23.22
C THR A 211 4.70 -7.67 22.29
N ARG A 212 3.41 -7.50 22.57
CA ARG A 212 2.35 -7.88 21.62
C ARG A 212 2.50 -7.01 20.36
N ARG A 213 2.84 -7.61 19.22
CA ARG A 213 2.77 -6.95 17.91
C ARG A 213 1.31 -6.62 17.60
N GLY A 214 0.92 -5.36 17.81
CA GLY A 214 -0.43 -4.88 17.59
C GLY A 214 -0.66 -4.38 16.16
N MET A 215 -1.93 -4.31 15.76
CA MET A 215 -2.37 -3.70 14.49
C MET A 215 -1.74 -2.31 14.27
N GLY A 216 -1.58 -1.52 15.34
CA GLY A 216 -0.93 -0.19 15.26
C GLY A 216 0.53 -0.24 14.79
N VAL A 217 1.28 -1.30 15.13
CA VAL A 217 2.68 -1.47 14.66
C VAL A 217 2.68 -1.69 13.15
N ASP A 218 1.78 -2.52 12.63
CA ASP A 218 1.71 -2.82 11.20
C ASP A 218 1.16 -1.65 10.37
N ILE A 219 0.21 -0.87 10.92
CA ILE A 219 -0.24 0.40 10.33
C ILE A 219 0.93 1.39 10.26
N SER A 220 1.68 1.56 11.34
CA SER A 220 2.84 2.48 11.35
C SER A 220 3.92 2.02 10.37
N LEU A 221 4.08 0.71 10.18
CA LEU A 221 5.02 0.13 9.21
C LEU A 221 4.58 0.35 7.76
N LEU A 222 3.28 0.32 7.45
CA LEU A 222 2.78 0.70 6.13
C LEU A 222 3.01 2.19 5.89
N SER A 223 2.65 3.05 6.86
CA SER A 223 2.82 4.49 6.73
C SER A 223 4.30 4.91 6.64
N CYS A 224 5.22 4.22 7.30
CA CYS A 224 6.64 4.57 7.21
C CYS A 224 7.27 4.23 5.85
N GLN A 225 6.65 3.33 5.06
CA GLN A 225 7.17 2.96 3.73
C GLN A 225 7.15 4.13 2.77
N TYR A 226 6.15 5.02 2.88
CA TYR A 226 6.11 6.27 2.14
C TYR A 226 7.38 7.10 2.37
N PHE A 227 7.76 7.34 3.63
CA PHE A 227 8.96 8.11 3.96
C PHE A 227 10.24 7.40 3.52
N LEU A 228 10.30 6.08 3.67
CA LEU A 228 11.44 5.28 3.22
C LEU A 228 11.61 5.37 1.70
N ALA A 229 10.52 5.26 0.95
CA ALA A 229 10.51 5.42 -0.50
C ALA A 229 10.99 6.82 -0.88
N GLN A 230 10.47 7.87 -0.24
CA GLN A 230 10.87 9.26 -0.50
C GLN A 230 12.37 9.49 -0.25
N ILE A 231 12.93 8.97 0.84
CA ILE A 231 14.38 9.06 1.13
C ILE A 231 15.18 8.36 0.03
N LEU A 232 14.78 7.14 -0.37
CA LEU A 232 15.49 6.39 -1.40
C LEU A 232 15.40 7.05 -2.76
N VAL A 233 14.24 7.60 -3.14
CA VAL A 233 14.08 8.39 -4.36
C VAL A 233 15.00 9.61 -4.30
N ALA A 234 14.98 10.39 -3.22
CA ALA A 234 15.85 11.57 -3.09
C ALA A 234 17.34 11.24 -3.24
N LEU A 235 17.79 10.09 -2.71
CA LEU A 235 19.17 9.64 -2.82
C LEU A 235 19.52 9.07 -4.21
N ALA A 236 18.62 8.29 -4.81
CA ALA A 236 18.87 7.60 -6.08
C ALA A 236 18.71 8.51 -7.30
N MET A 237 17.78 9.45 -7.23
CA MET A 237 17.39 10.26 -8.38
C MET A 237 18.43 11.31 -8.76
N GLY A 238 19.19 11.86 -7.80
CA GLY A 238 20.29 12.78 -8.11
C GLY A 238 21.34 12.16 -9.05
N PRO A 239 21.94 11.02 -8.69
CA PRO A 239 22.84 10.27 -9.57
C PRO A 239 22.19 9.83 -10.89
N LEU A 240 20.93 9.38 -10.85
CA LEU A 240 20.22 8.94 -12.05
C LEU A 240 20.05 10.09 -13.06
N THR A 241 19.61 11.26 -12.60
CA THR A 241 19.45 12.44 -13.44
C THR A 241 20.80 12.95 -13.95
N ALA A 242 21.88 12.83 -13.16
CA ALA A 242 23.23 13.15 -13.62
C ALA A 242 23.73 12.21 -14.73
N ALA A 243 23.40 10.91 -14.66
CA ALA A 243 23.80 9.92 -15.64
C ALA A 243 22.97 10.00 -16.94
N VAL A 244 21.66 10.19 -16.83
CA VAL A 244 20.74 10.30 -17.97
C VAL A 244 20.79 11.69 -18.61
N GLY A 245 21.08 12.72 -17.82
CA GLY A 245 21.12 14.11 -18.25
C GLY A 245 19.73 14.74 -18.44
N SER A 246 18.66 14.06 -18.02
CA SER A 246 17.27 14.49 -18.23
C SER A 246 16.32 13.93 -17.17
N ALA A 247 15.24 14.68 -16.88
CA ALA A 247 14.13 14.22 -16.05
C ALA A 247 13.40 12.97 -16.60
N SER A 248 13.55 12.65 -17.89
CA SER A 248 12.98 11.43 -18.48
C SER A 248 13.49 10.13 -17.83
N GLY A 249 14.70 10.13 -17.28
CA GLY A 249 15.26 8.97 -16.55
C GLY A 249 14.41 8.57 -15.35
N ALA A 250 13.87 9.55 -14.63
CA ALA A 250 12.96 9.35 -13.49
C ALA A 250 11.67 8.66 -13.91
N MET A 251 11.11 9.10 -15.03
CA MET A 251 9.84 8.59 -15.54
C MET A 251 9.96 7.14 -16.00
N TYR A 252 11.07 6.78 -16.68
CA TYR A 252 11.35 5.39 -17.04
C TYR A 252 11.60 4.52 -15.81
N PHE A 253 12.34 5.02 -14.81
CA PHE A 253 12.53 4.32 -13.54
C PHE A 253 11.19 4.04 -12.86
N ALA A 254 10.32 5.05 -12.74
CA ALA A 254 9.00 4.90 -12.15
C ALA A 254 8.17 3.86 -12.91
N SER A 255 8.12 3.92 -14.25
CA SER A 255 7.41 2.94 -15.08
C SER A 255 7.93 1.50 -14.85
N LEU A 256 9.25 1.30 -14.81
CA LEU A 256 9.86 0.01 -14.57
C LEU A 256 9.53 -0.53 -13.16
N VAL A 257 9.69 0.29 -12.12
CA VAL A 257 9.39 -0.11 -10.74
C VAL A 257 7.91 -0.45 -10.58
N SER A 258 7.02 0.31 -11.24
CA SER A 258 5.59 0.01 -11.23
C SER A 258 5.28 -1.32 -11.93
N PHE A 259 5.93 -1.60 -13.07
CA PHE A 259 5.78 -2.87 -13.76
C PHE A 259 6.27 -4.05 -12.89
N LEU A 260 7.38 -3.88 -12.18
CA LEU A 260 7.86 -4.87 -11.21
C LEU A 260 6.87 -5.07 -10.05
N GLY A 261 6.28 -3.98 -9.53
CA GLY A 261 5.21 -4.04 -8.54
C GLY A 261 3.95 -4.75 -9.08
N CYS A 262 3.59 -4.52 -10.33
CA CYS A 262 2.50 -5.21 -11.01
C CYS A 262 2.74 -6.73 -11.09
N LEU A 263 3.93 -7.14 -11.53
CA LEU A 263 4.33 -8.55 -11.57
C LEU A 263 4.37 -9.17 -10.18
N PHE A 264 4.92 -8.45 -9.20
CA PHE A 264 4.97 -8.89 -7.81
C PHE A 264 3.57 -9.06 -7.24
N SER A 265 2.65 -8.12 -7.50
CA SER A 265 1.25 -8.21 -7.12
C SER A 265 0.58 -9.44 -7.75
N SER A 266 0.81 -9.69 -9.04
CA SER A 266 0.24 -10.85 -9.73
C SER A 266 0.77 -12.20 -9.21
N LEU A 267 2.03 -12.28 -8.81
CA LEU A 267 2.69 -13.54 -8.43
C LEU A 267 2.61 -13.83 -6.92
N CYS A 268 2.65 -12.79 -6.09
CA CYS A 268 2.85 -12.93 -4.63
C CYS A 268 1.60 -12.59 -3.81
N VAL A 269 0.60 -11.93 -4.39
CA VAL A 269 -0.70 -11.69 -3.74
C VAL A 269 -1.65 -12.83 -4.13
N THR A 270 -1.35 -14.05 -3.70
CA THR A 270 -2.35 -15.13 -3.69
C THR A 270 -2.90 -15.18 -2.28
N TYR A 271 -4.03 -14.53 -2.05
CA TYR A 271 -4.87 -14.88 -0.92
C TYR A 271 -5.50 -16.22 -1.29
N GLU A 272 -5.03 -17.30 -0.67
CA GLU A 272 -5.74 -18.59 -0.71
C GLU A 272 -7.17 -18.33 -0.24
N SER A 273 -8.13 -18.31 -1.17
CA SER A 273 -9.50 -18.57 -0.82
C SER A 273 -9.51 -19.99 -0.24
N PRO A 274 -10.02 -20.20 0.99
CA PRO A 274 -10.22 -21.56 1.46
C PRO A 274 -11.05 -22.29 0.40
N PRO A 275 -10.70 -23.55 0.06
CA PRO A 275 -11.42 -24.28 -0.96
C PRO A 275 -12.90 -24.26 -0.60
N THR A 276 -13.74 -23.86 -1.55
CA THR A 276 -15.17 -24.13 -1.46
C THR A 276 -15.29 -25.65 -1.36
N GLU A 277 -15.46 -26.17 -0.14
CA GLU A 277 -15.92 -27.53 0.04
C GLU A 277 -17.23 -27.64 -0.73
N GLU A 278 -17.17 -28.32 -1.87
CA GLU A 278 -18.35 -28.82 -2.55
C GLU A 278 -19.08 -29.71 -1.53
N LEU A 279 -20.13 -29.14 -0.92
CA LEU A 279 -21.11 -29.90 -0.15
C LEU A 279 -21.53 -31.10 -1.02
N PRO A 280 -21.40 -32.35 -0.54
CA PRO A 280 -21.86 -33.50 -1.29
C PRO A 280 -23.38 -33.38 -1.51
N PRO A 281 -23.91 -33.93 -2.62
CA PRO A 281 -25.30 -33.79 -2.98
C PRO A 281 -26.18 -34.31 -1.85
N ALA A 282 -27.20 -33.53 -1.48
CA ALA A 282 -28.16 -33.87 -0.45
C ALA A 282 -28.71 -35.27 -0.69
N GLU A 283 -28.41 -36.19 0.21
CA GLU A 283 -28.96 -37.53 0.21
C GLU A 283 -30.47 -37.42 0.44
N GLU A 284 -31.22 -37.83 -0.58
CA GLU A 284 -32.68 -37.84 -0.63
C GLU A 284 -33.26 -38.56 0.61
N GLN A 285 -33.85 -37.81 1.54
CA GLN A 285 -34.56 -38.35 2.69
C GLN A 285 -35.75 -39.21 2.21
N ARG A 286 -35.55 -40.53 2.17
CA ARG A 286 -36.64 -41.51 2.07
C ARG A 286 -37.52 -41.44 3.33
N PRO A 287 -38.84 -41.20 3.21
CA PRO A 287 -39.73 -41.29 4.36
C PRO A 287 -39.94 -42.76 4.77
N LEU A 288 -39.65 -43.08 6.02
CA LEU A 288 -40.00 -44.36 6.65
C LEU A 288 -41.52 -44.45 6.79
N LEU A 289 -42.15 -45.39 6.08
CA LEU A 289 -43.54 -45.79 6.30
C LEU A 289 -43.69 -46.47 7.68
N PRO A 290 -44.78 -46.22 8.43
CA PRO A 290 -45.07 -46.98 9.64
C PRO A 290 -45.49 -48.40 9.26
N ARG A 291 -44.85 -49.41 9.86
CA ARG A 291 -45.36 -50.80 9.82
C ARG A 291 -46.66 -50.88 10.61
N ALA A 292 -47.70 -51.39 9.96
CA ALA A 292 -48.88 -51.97 10.62
C ALA A 292 -48.54 -53.33 11.25
#